data_AF-A0A6I2X9T3-F1
#
_entry.id   AF-A0A6I2X9T3-F1
#
_cell.length_a   1.000
_cell.length_b   1.000
_cell.length_c   1.000
_cell.angle_alpha   90.00
_cell.angle_beta   90.00
_cell.angle_gamma   90.00
#
_symmetry.space_group_name_H-M   'P 1'
#
loop_
_entity.id
_entity.type
_entity.pdbx_description
1 polymer ?
#
loop_
_entity_poly.entity_id
_entity_poly.type
_entity_poly.pdbx_seq_one_letter_code
_entity_poly.pdbx_strand_id
1 'polypeptide(L)'
;MRRLIEISRFAVVIPAIAALIGGIVLMILGSIGILKATVDTVLTQAPLKDTIVSILTSVDAILLGTVLLVIGYGLYELFVDTNLEIPEWLEINTLDDLKAKLIGVIVAIIAVVFVGLLVETKAANDVMYYGVGAGAVVLSLGAFSFATRKK
;
A
#
# COMPACT_ATOMS: atom_id res chain seq x y z
N MET A 1 -24.68 -16.75 21.62
CA MET A 1 -23.28 -16.35 21.33
C MET A 1 -22.83 -16.74 19.92
N ARG A 2 -23.12 -17.94 19.39
CA ARG A 2 -22.75 -18.34 18.01
C ARG A 2 -23.28 -17.42 16.88
N ARG A 3 -24.54 -16.95 16.96
CA ARG A 3 -25.14 -16.05 15.96
C ARG A 3 -24.52 -14.65 15.88
N LEU A 4 -23.88 -14.16 16.95
CA LEU A 4 -23.18 -12.86 16.93
C LEU A 4 -21.83 -12.94 16.19
N ILE A 5 -21.18 -14.10 16.26
CA ILE A 5 -19.91 -14.37 15.56
C ILE A 5 -20.16 -14.54 14.05
N GLU A 6 -21.28 -15.18 13.65
CA GLU A 6 -21.71 -15.30 12.25
C GLU A 6 -22.03 -13.95 11.60
N ILE A 7 -22.61 -12.99 12.33
CA ILE A 7 -22.86 -11.63 11.82
C ILE A 7 -21.55 -10.84 11.64
N SER A 8 -20.52 -11.11 12.46
CA SER A 8 -19.22 -10.42 12.33
C SER A 8 -18.50 -10.72 11.02
N ARG A 9 -18.73 -11.90 10.40
CA ARG A 9 -18.20 -12.24 9.07
C ARG A 9 -18.70 -11.26 7.99
N PHE A 10 -19.95 -10.83 8.06
CA PHE A 10 -20.52 -9.89 7.10
C PHE A 10 -19.97 -8.47 7.24
N ALA A 11 -19.45 -8.09 8.41
CA ALA A 11 -18.85 -6.77 8.61
C ALA A 11 -17.54 -6.59 7.81
N VAL A 12 -16.82 -7.69 7.51
CA VAL A 12 -15.54 -7.65 6.78
C VAL A 12 -15.72 -7.60 5.27
N VAL A 13 -16.90 -7.98 4.76
CA VAL A 13 -17.24 -7.89 3.32
C VAL A 13 -17.15 -6.45 2.82
N ILE A 14 -17.61 -5.49 3.63
CA ILE A 14 -17.65 -4.07 3.26
C ILE A 14 -16.22 -3.52 3.01
N PRO A 15 -15.26 -3.62 3.96
CA PRO A 15 -13.89 -3.16 3.72
C PRO A 15 -13.15 -3.99 2.65
N ALA A 16 -13.44 -5.29 2.49
CA ALA A 16 -12.85 -6.09 1.42
C ALA A 16 -13.26 -5.57 0.03
N ILE A 17 -14.55 -5.33 -0.19
CA ILE A 17 -15.06 -4.74 -1.44
C ILE A 17 -14.49 -3.34 -1.65
N ALA A 18 -14.42 -2.52 -0.58
CA ALA A 18 -13.85 -1.19 -0.67
C ALA A 18 -12.36 -1.22 -1.08
N ALA A 19 -11.58 -2.17 -0.55
CA ALA A 19 -10.18 -2.38 -0.93
C ALA A 19 -10.04 -2.85 -2.38
N LEU A 20 -10.90 -3.78 -2.83
CA LEU A 20 -10.90 -4.24 -4.23
C LEU A 20 -11.20 -3.10 -5.20
N ILE A 21 -12.25 -2.32 -4.94
CA ILE A 21 -12.61 -1.16 -5.75
C ILE A 21 -11.49 -0.11 -5.72
N GLY A 22 -10.97 0.20 -4.53
CA GLY A 22 -9.87 1.15 -4.37
C GLY A 22 -8.63 0.75 -5.15
N GLY A 23 -8.26 -0.53 -5.13
CA GLY A 23 -7.15 -1.07 -5.89
C GLY A 23 -7.33 -0.91 -7.40
N ILE A 24 -8.51 -1.25 -7.91
CA ILE A 24 -8.85 -1.09 -9.33
C ILE A 24 -8.79 0.39 -9.74
N VAL A 25 -9.38 1.28 -8.93
CA VAL A 25 -9.38 2.72 -9.22
C VAL A 25 -7.96 3.28 -9.28
N LEU A 26 -7.10 2.91 -8.33
CA LEU A 26 -5.70 3.34 -8.31
C LEU A 26 -4.91 2.82 -9.52
N MET A 27 -5.12 1.57 -9.94
CA MET A 27 -4.50 1.02 -11.14
C MET A 27 -4.95 1.76 -12.40
N ILE A 28 -6.23 2.12 -12.51
CA ILE A 28 -6.75 2.93 -13.62
C ILE A 28 -6.14 4.33 -13.61
N LEU A 29 -6.15 5.01 -12.47
CA LEU A 29 -5.60 6.36 -12.35
C LEU A 29 -4.10 6.40 -12.63
N GLY A 30 -3.32 5.45 -12.12
CA GLY A 30 -1.90 5.32 -12.42
C GLY A 30 -1.65 5.03 -13.90
N SER A 31 -2.45 4.17 -14.54
CA SER A 31 -2.33 3.90 -15.98
C SER A 31 -2.62 5.15 -16.82
N ILE A 32 -3.64 5.93 -16.46
CA ILE A 32 -3.94 7.22 -17.12
C ILE A 32 -2.81 8.22 -16.89
N GLY A 33 -2.21 8.25 -15.69
CA GLY A 33 -1.06 9.10 -15.37
C GLY A 33 0.14 8.85 -16.28
N ILE A 34 0.50 7.58 -16.48
CA ILE A 34 1.59 7.18 -17.40
C ILE A 34 1.30 7.63 -18.84
N LEU A 35 0.06 7.42 -19.31
CA LEU A 35 -0.34 7.81 -20.66
C LEU A 35 -0.25 9.32 -20.86
N LYS A 36 -0.73 10.11 -19.91
CA LYS A 36 -0.64 11.59 -19.96
C LYS A 36 0.82 12.05 -19.95
N ALA A 37 1.65 11.52 -19.07
CA ALA A 37 3.07 11.89 -18.98
C ALA A 37 3.83 11.55 -20.28
N THR A 38 3.49 10.43 -20.92
CA THR A 38 4.07 10.03 -22.21
C THR A 38 3.65 10.98 -23.32
N VAL A 39 2.36 11.35 -23.39
CA VAL A 39 1.84 12.27 -24.40
C VAL A 39 2.44 13.68 -24.25
N ASP A 40 2.53 14.20 -23.02
CA ASP A 40 3.11 15.52 -22.76
C ASP A 40 4.60 15.60 -23.13
N THR A 41 5.34 14.50 -22.97
CA THR A 41 6.76 14.43 -23.33
C THR A 41 6.96 14.41 -24.84
N VAL A 42 6.09 13.70 -25.57
CA VAL A 42 6.17 13.57 -27.02
C VAL A 42 5.69 14.83 -27.74
N LEU A 43 4.64 15.48 -27.25
CA LEU A 43 4.01 16.63 -27.91
C LEU A 43 4.56 17.99 -27.46
N THR A 44 4.95 18.13 -26.20
CA THR A 44 5.18 19.46 -25.59
C THR A 44 6.66 19.71 -25.24
N GLN A 45 7.55 18.74 -25.49
CA GLN A 45 8.97 18.79 -25.07
C GLN A 45 9.15 19.19 -23.59
N ALA A 46 8.28 18.65 -22.72
CA ALA A 46 8.39 18.88 -21.29
C ALA A 46 9.77 18.45 -20.76
N PRO A 47 10.34 19.17 -19.77
CA PRO A 47 11.63 18.80 -19.19
C PRO A 47 11.57 17.37 -18.64
N LEU A 48 12.49 16.51 -19.09
CA LEU A 48 12.48 15.06 -18.79
C LEU A 48 12.37 14.74 -17.29
N LYS A 49 12.84 15.64 -16.43
CA LYS A 49 12.81 15.46 -14.98
C LYS A 49 11.38 15.40 -14.42
N ASP A 50 10.48 16.26 -14.89
CA ASP A 50 9.10 16.33 -14.40
C ASP A 50 8.28 15.12 -14.89
N THR A 51 8.57 14.66 -16.12
CA THR A 51 8.01 13.41 -16.66
C THR A 51 8.41 12.20 -15.81
N ILE A 52 9.70 12.07 -15.45
CA ILE A 52 10.19 10.94 -14.65
C ILE A 52 9.46 10.88 -13.31
N VAL A 53 9.28 12.02 -12.64
CA VAL A 53 8.55 12.09 -11.37
C VAL A 53 7.08 11.70 -11.56
N SER A 54 6.41 12.24 -12.59
CA SER A 54 5.00 11.91 -12.88
C SER A 54 4.78 10.42 -13.17
N ILE A 55 5.69 9.80 -13.91
CA ILE A 55 5.68 8.36 -14.17
C ILE A 55 5.93 7.58 -12.87
N LEU A 56 6.93 7.96 -12.06
CA LEU A 56 7.24 7.27 -10.81
C LEU A 56 6.04 7.29 -9.83
N THR A 57 5.37 8.43 -9.69
CA THR A 57 4.16 8.57 -8.88
C THR A 57 3.01 7.70 -9.40
N SER A 58 2.87 7.61 -10.73
CA SER A 58 1.84 6.77 -11.36
C SER A 58 2.11 5.27 -11.19
N VAL A 59 3.38 4.86 -11.27
CA VAL A 59 3.82 3.49 -10.99
C VAL A 59 3.55 3.13 -9.53
N ASP A 60 3.86 4.03 -8.61
CA ASP A 60 3.57 3.82 -7.20
C ASP A 60 2.06 3.65 -6.93
N ALA A 61 1.21 4.46 -7.57
CA ALA A 61 -0.25 4.29 -7.47
C ALA A 61 -0.71 2.90 -7.96
N ILE A 62 -0.12 2.38 -9.03
CA ILE A 62 -0.40 1.02 -9.51
C ILE A 62 0.06 -0.02 -8.48
N LEU A 63 1.26 0.12 -7.93
CA LEU A 63 1.79 -0.78 -6.90
C LEU A 63 0.91 -0.78 -5.64
N LEU A 64 0.54 0.40 -5.13
CA LEU A 64 -0.41 0.54 -4.03
C LEU A 64 -1.75 -0.12 -4.37
N GLY A 65 -2.24 0.05 -5.61
CA GLY A 65 -3.45 -0.59 -6.10
C GLY A 65 -3.39 -2.12 -6.08
N THR A 66 -2.26 -2.70 -6.49
CA THR A 66 -2.05 -4.16 -6.42
C THR A 66 -2.02 -4.69 -4.98
N VAL A 67 -1.41 -3.94 -4.05
CA VAL A 67 -1.40 -4.30 -2.62
C VAL A 67 -2.82 -4.26 -2.05
N LEU A 68 -3.61 -3.24 -2.39
CA LEU A 68 -5.02 -3.16 -2.01
C LEU A 68 -5.84 -4.34 -2.54
N LEU A 69 -5.58 -4.78 -3.78
CA LEU A 69 -6.23 -5.96 -4.35
C LEU A 69 -5.89 -7.23 -3.56
N VAL A 70 -4.60 -7.48 -3.28
CA VAL A 70 -4.16 -8.65 -2.50
C VAL A 70 -4.79 -8.66 -1.11
N ILE A 71 -4.86 -7.49 -0.45
CA ILE A 71 -5.53 -7.35 0.85
C ILE A 71 -7.04 -7.60 0.72
N GLY A 72 -7.69 -7.04 -0.29
CA GLY A 72 -9.12 -7.22 -0.54
C GLY A 72 -9.49 -8.69 -0.78
N TYR A 73 -8.70 -9.40 -1.59
CA TYR A 73 -8.85 -10.84 -1.82
C TYR A 73 -8.61 -11.66 -0.55
N GLY A 74 -7.55 -11.39 0.21
CA GLY A 74 -7.27 -12.11 1.45
C GLY A 74 -8.34 -11.90 2.53
N LEU A 75 -8.91 -10.69 2.63
CA LEU A 75 -10.05 -10.42 3.52
C LEU A 75 -11.32 -11.12 3.05
N TYR A 76 -11.55 -11.18 1.74
CA TYR A 76 -12.71 -11.87 1.18
C TYR A 76 -12.63 -13.39 1.42
N GLU A 77 -11.48 -14.01 1.16
CA GLU A 77 -11.24 -15.44 1.38
C GLU A 77 -11.41 -15.83 2.86
N LEU A 78 -10.75 -15.09 3.76
CA LEU A 78 -10.72 -15.43 5.19
C LEU A 78 -12.11 -15.38 5.85
N PHE A 79 -12.99 -14.48 5.37
CA PHE A 79 -14.27 -14.20 6.03
C PHE A 79 -15.51 -14.58 5.23
N VAL A 80 -15.42 -14.75 3.91
CA VAL A 80 -16.58 -15.06 3.05
C VAL A 80 -16.52 -16.50 2.57
N ASP A 81 -15.46 -16.86 1.86
CA ASP A 81 -15.35 -18.17 1.22
C ASP A 81 -13.91 -18.70 1.27
N THR A 82 -13.71 -19.73 2.10
CA THR A 82 -12.42 -20.40 2.29
C THR A 82 -12.12 -21.44 1.21
N ASN A 83 -13.01 -21.61 0.22
CA ASN A 83 -12.88 -22.62 -0.83
C ASN A 83 -12.40 -22.02 -2.17
N LEU A 84 -11.72 -20.87 -2.11
CA LEU A 84 -10.95 -20.35 -3.22
C LEU A 84 -9.65 -21.16 -3.31
N GLU A 85 -9.33 -21.74 -4.46
CA GLU A 85 -8.04 -22.37 -4.71
C GLU A 85 -6.96 -21.28 -4.77
N ILE A 86 -6.37 -20.95 -3.62
CA ILE A 86 -5.33 -19.92 -3.52
C ILE A 86 -3.98 -20.58 -3.16
N PRO A 87 -2.89 -20.26 -3.88
CA PRO A 87 -1.56 -20.81 -3.60
C PRO A 87 -1.03 -20.46 -2.19
N GLU A 88 -0.27 -21.38 -1.60
CA GLU A 88 0.18 -21.41 -0.17
C GLU A 88 0.80 -20.12 0.40
N TRP A 89 1.17 -19.12 -0.41
CA TRP A 89 1.74 -17.86 0.04
C TRP A 89 0.73 -16.85 0.62
N LEU A 90 -0.58 -17.13 0.56
CA LEU A 90 -1.65 -16.25 1.06
C LEU A 90 -2.30 -16.70 2.38
N GLU A 91 -1.97 -17.88 2.90
CA GLU A 91 -2.61 -18.44 4.09
C GLU A 91 -2.18 -17.69 5.38
N ILE A 92 -3.13 -17.10 6.12
CA ILE A 92 -2.88 -16.34 7.36
C ILE A 92 -3.42 -17.14 8.55
N ASN A 93 -2.54 -17.70 9.36
CA ASN A 93 -2.89 -18.62 10.43
C ASN A 93 -3.21 -17.94 11.78
N THR A 94 -2.83 -16.66 12.00
CA THR A 94 -3.07 -15.93 13.27
C THR A 94 -3.22 -14.41 13.14
N LEU A 95 -3.79 -13.75 14.17
CA LEU A 95 -3.94 -12.28 14.23
C LEU A 95 -2.60 -11.52 14.34
N ASP A 96 -1.55 -12.17 14.84
CA ASP A 96 -0.21 -11.56 14.91
C ASP A 96 0.49 -11.54 13.54
N ASP A 97 0.19 -12.51 12.66
CA ASP A 97 0.58 -12.43 11.25
C ASP A 97 -0.11 -11.27 10.53
N LEU A 98 -1.37 -10.99 10.88
CA LEU A 98 -2.11 -9.85 10.33
C LEU A 98 -1.52 -8.52 10.80
N LYS A 99 -1.16 -8.36 12.08
CA LYS A 99 -0.46 -7.18 12.60
C LYS A 99 0.90 -6.99 11.94
N ALA A 100 1.68 -8.06 11.79
CA ALA A 100 3.01 -8.00 11.19
C ALA A 100 2.93 -7.60 9.70
N LYS A 101 1.99 -8.17 8.94
CA LYS A 101 1.75 -7.77 7.54
C LYS A 101 1.28 -6.32 7.43
N LEU A 102 0.40 -5.85 8.33
CA LEU A 102 -0.11 -4.47 8.32
C LEU A 102 0.96 -3.44 8.70
N ILE A 103 1.82 -3.73 9.69
CA ILE A 103 3.00 -2.89 10.00
C ILE A 103 3.94 -2.82 8.80
N GLY A 104 4.15 -3.94 8.10
CA GLY A 104 4.96 -3.99 6.87
C GLY A 104 4.45 -3.05 5.78
N VAL A 105 3.12 -3.00 5.56
CA VAL A 105 2.50 -2.09 4.59
C VAL A 105 2.67 -0.62 5.00
N ILE A 106 2.47 -0.29 6.28
CA ILE A 106 2.65 1.09 6.78
C ILE A 106 4.10 1.56 6.59
N VAL A 107 5.08 0.70 6.89
CA VAL A 107 6.49 1.02 6.69
C VAL A 107 6.81 1.25 5.21
N ALA A 108 6.26 0.44 4.31
CA ALA A 108 6.44 0.61 2.86
C ALA A 108 5.86 1.94 2.36
N ILE A 109 4.65 2.33 2.80
CA ILE A 109 4.03 3.62 2.44
C ILE A 109 4.89 4.79 2.92
N ILE A 110 5.37 4.76 4.17
CA ILE A 110 6.23 5.80 4.72
C ILE A 110 7.53 5.93 3.90
N ALA A 111 8.12 4.81 3.48
CA ALA A 111 9.33 4.80 2.67
C ALA A 111 9.12 5.44 1.29
N VAL A 112 8.03 5.08 0.60
CA VAL A 112 7.68 5.64 -0.72
C VAL A 112 7.42 7.14 -0.64
N VAL A 113 6.62 7.58 0.33
CA VAL A 113 6.31 9.01 0.53
C VAL A 113 7.57 9.82 0.82
N PHE A 114 8.48 9.26 1.63
CA PHE A 114 9.76 9.92 1.91
C PHE A 114 10.64 10.04 0.65
N VAL A 115 10.70 9.01 -0.19
CA VAL A 115 11.42 9.08 -1.47
C VAL A 115 10.81 10.14 -2.39
N GLY A 116 9.49 10.28 -2.42
CA GLY A 116 8.82 11.37 -3.13
C GLY A 116 9.28 12.76 -2.65
N LEU A 117 9.28 12.98 -1.33
CA LEU A 117 9.75 14.23 -0.72
C LEU A 117 11.24 14.51 -1.00
N LEU A 118 12.06 13.47 -1.03
CA LEU A 118 13.50 13.56 -1.32
C LEU A 118 13.76 14.00 -2.78
N VAL A 119 12.91 13.58 -3.71
CA VAL A 119 13.02 13.95 -5.13
C VAL A 119 12.46 15.34 -5.40
N GLU A 120 11.41 15.75 -4.68
CA GLU A 120 10.70 17.02 -4.87
C GLU A 120 11.40 18.21 -4.21
N THR A 121 12.01 18.00 -3.04
CA THR A 121 12.55 19.09 -2.22
C THR A 121 13.98 19.47 -2.63
N LYS A 122 14.21 20.72 -3.03
CA LYS A 122 15.56 21.24 -3.37
C LYS A 122 16.37 21.71 -2.15
N ALA A 123 15.73 21.88 -0.99
CA ALA A 123 16.37 22.30 0.26
C ALA A 123 16.78 21.08 1.10
N ALA A 124 18.08 20.85 1.24
CA ALA A 124 18.62 19.72 2.01
C ALA A 124 18.17 19.70 3.48
N ASN A 125 17.89 20.88 4.05
CA ASN A 125 17.34 21.08 5.38
C ASN A 125 15.99 20.34 5.56
N ASP A 126 15.03 20.59 4.66
CA ASP A 126 13.67 20.09 4.83
C ASP A 126 13.62 18.57 4.63
N VAL A 127 14.38 18.04 3.68
CA VAL A 127 14.56 16.58 3.49
C VAL A 127 15.10 15.91 4.75
N MET A 128 16.03 16.57 5.45
CA MET A 128 16.60 16.04 6.69
C MET A 128 15.56 16.02 7.81
N TYR A 129 14.74 17.07 7.96
CA TYR A 129 13.66 17.10 8.96
C TYR A 129 12.61 16.01 8.71
N TYR A 130 12.12 15.87 7.48
CA TYR A 130 11.15 14.83 7.13
C TYR A 130 11.76 13.42 7.24
N GLY A 131 13.04 13.26 6.87
CA GLY A 131 13.75 11.98 6.94
C GLY A 131 14.00 11.50 8.36
N VAL A 132 14.36 12.40 9.27
CA VAL A 132 14.51 12.06 10.69
C VAL A 132 13.16 11.70 11.31
N GLY A 133 12.09 12.45 10.96
CA GLY A 133 10.74 12.14 11.44
C GLY A 133 10.21 10.79 10.95
N ALA A 134 10.30 10.53 9.64
CA ALA A 134 9.88 9.27 9.04
C ALA A 134 10.73 8.09 9.57
N GLY A 135 12.05 8.28 9.67
CA GLY A 135 12.97 7.29 10.22
C GLY A 135 12.66 6.92 11.67
N ALA A 136 12.33 7.91 12.51
CA ALA A 136 11.95 7.65 13.91
C ALA A 136 10.67 6.81 14.02
N VAL A 137 9.66 7.08 13.17
CA VAL A 137 8.41 6.31 13.15
C VAL A 137 8.66 4.87 12.67
N VAL A 138 9.44 4.68 11.61
CA VAL A 138 9.78 3.35 11.09
C VAL A 138 10.60 2.55 12.11
N LEU A 139 11.58 3.18 12.77
CA LEU A 139 12.36 2.53 13.82
C LEU A 139 11.49 2.13 15.01
N SER A 140 10.56 2.98 15.43
CA SER A 140 9.61 2.69 16.51
C SER A 140 8.71 1.49 16.17
N LEU A 141 8.14 1.49 14.96
CA LEU A 141 7.30 0.38 14.48
C LEU A 141 8.10 -0.92 14.31
N GLY A 142 9.34 -0.83 13.83
CA GLY A 142 10.25 -1.96 13.71
C GLY A 142 10.63 -2.55 15.06
N ALA A 143 10.94 -1.70 16.05
CA ALA A 143 11.22 -2.11 17.42
C ALA A 143 10.00 -2.74 18.09
N PHE A 144 8.80 -2.17 17.90
CA PHE A 144 7.55 -2.72 18.41
C PHE A 144 7.26 -4.10 17.80
N SER A 145 7.33 -4.21 16.47
CA SER A 145 7.16 -5.47 15.74
C SER A 145 8.13 -6.55 16.22
N PHE A 146 9.41 -6.20 16.37
CA PHE A 146 10.45 -7.12 16.86
C PHE A 146 10.21 -7.53 18.32
N ALA A 147 9.78 -6.60 19.18
CA ALA A 147 9.47 -6.88 20.59
C ALA A 147 8.23 -7.77 20.75
N THR A 148 7.21 -7.60 19.91
CA THR A 148 6.00 -8.44 19.91
C THR A 148 6.22 -9.81 19.27
N ARG A 149 7.31 -10.01 18.52
CA ARG A 149 7.66 -11.30 17.92
C ARG A 149 8.23 -12.33 18.93
N LYS A 150 8.14 -12.06 20.24
CA LYS A 150 8.67 -12.93 21.29
C LYS A 150 7.57 -13.77 21.96
N LYS A 151 7.72 -15.09 21.73
CA LYS A 151 6.93 -16.27 22.11
C LYS A 151 5.71 -16.55 21.24
#